data_AF-A0AAJ1FT97-F1
#
_entry.id   AF-A0AAJ1FT97-F1
#
_cell.length_a   1.000
_cell.length_b   1.000
_cell.length_c   1.000
_cell.angle_alpha   90.00
_cell.angle_beta   90.00
_cell.angle_gamma   90.00
#
_symmetry.space_group_name_H-M   'P 1'
#
loop_
_entity.id
_entity.type
_entity.pdbx_description
1 polymer ?
#
loop_
_entity_poly.entity_id
_entity_poly.type
_entity_poly.pdbx_seq_one_letter_code
_entity_poly.pdbx_strand_id
1 'polypeptide(L)'
;MKYKFSLSLAVRKLCRRRGLYLSQFSEQAAISKSTLQDAMKTNSPRLETCERCAAGFGLTLAEFIAEGYPSAAGITRSTLARKEAR
;
A
#
# COMPACT_ATOMS: atom_id res chain seq x y z
N MET A 1 -18.33 11.41 9.66
CA MET A 1 -18.16 10.18 8.84
C MET A 1 -16.89 9.48 9.28
N LYS A 2 -16.94 8.20 9.68
CA LYS A 2 -15.72 7.45 10.05
C LYS A 2 -14.95 7.13 8.77
N TYR A 3 -13.85 7.83 8.51
CA TYR A 3 -12.92 7.46 7.45
C TYR A 3 -12.33 6.10 7.82
N LYS A 4 -12.86 5.02 7.23
CA LYS A 4 -12.35 3.67 7.45
C LYS A 4 -11.23 3.43 6.45
N PHE A 5 -10.04 3.14 6.96
CA PHE A 5 -8.92 2.73 6.15
C PHE A 5 -9.29 1.48 5.34
N SER A 6 -9.01 1.51 4.04
CA SER A 6 -9.26 0.38 3.15
C SER A 6 -7.94 -0.07 2.54
N LEU A 7 -7.39 -1.18 3.05
CA LEU A 7 -6.14 -1.76 2.53
C LEU A 7 -6.27 -2.14 1.05
N SER A 8 -7.43 -2.68 0.67
CA SER A 8 -7.77 -3.07 -0.70
C SER A 8 -7.69 -1.88 -1.67
N LEU A 9 -8.06 -0.69 -1.20
CA LEU A 9 -7.98 0.54 -1.98
C LEU A 9 -6.52 0.98 -2.15
N ALA A 10 -5.75 1.00 -1.06
CA ALA A 10 -4.32 1.36 -1.09
C ALA A 10 -3.55 0.48 -2.07
N VAL A 11 -3.67 -0.85 -1.89
CA VAL A 11 -2.91 -1.82 -2.69
C VAL A 11 -3.34 -1.75 -4.15
N ARG A 12 -4.64 -1.67 -4.47
CA ARG A 12 -5.08 -1.55 -5.87
C ARG A 12 -4.61 -0.27 -6.53
N LYS A 13 -4.66 0.87 -5.84
CA LYS A 13 -4.14 2.15 -6.38
C LYS A 13 -2.64 2.06 -6.67
N LEU A 14 -1.86 1.56 -5.71
CA LEU A 14 -0.41 1.44 -5.84
C LEU A 14 0.00 0.43 -6.93
N CYS A 15 -0.66 -0.73 -6.98
CA CYS A 15 -0.48 -1.72 -8.04
C CYS A 15 -0.79 -1.10 -9.42
N ARG A 16 -1.91 -0.39 -9.57
CA ARG A 16 -2.27 0.28 -10.84
C ARG A 16 -1.25 1.33 -11.24
N ARG A 17 -0.74 2.11 -10.28
CA ARG A 17 0.23 3.19 -10.52
C ARG A 17 1.61 2.65 -10.96
N ARG A 18 1.99 1.47 -10.49
CA ARG A 18 3.25 0.80 -10.82
C ARG A 18 3.15 -0.26 -11.92
N GLY A 19 1.94 -0.55 -12.42
CA GLY A 19 1.72 -1.64 -13.38
C GLY A 19 2.00 -3.03 -12.80
N LEU A 20 1.87 -3.20 -11.48
CA LEU A 20 2.14 -4.46 -10.79
C LEU A 20 0.85 -5.26 -10.58
N TYR A 21 0.94 -6.58 -10.75
CA TYR A 21 -0.15 -7.48 -10.38
C TYR A 21 -0.09 -7.82 -8.89
N LEU A 22 -1.26 -8.06 -8.29
CA LEU A 22 -1.40 -8.45 -6.88
C LEU A 22 -0.58 -9.70 -6.52
N SER A 23 -0.47 -10.66 -7.46
CA SER A 23 0.37 -11.86 -7.30
C SER A 23 1.85 -11.50 -7.15
N GLN A 24 2.37 -10.71 -8.07
CA GLN A 24 3.76 -10.23 -8.06
C GLN A 24 4.05 -9.41 -6.80
N PHE A 25 3.11 -8.55 -6.42
CA PHE A 25 3.23 -7.77 -5.19
C PHE A 25 3.22 -8.65 -3.92
N SER A 26 2.43 -9.72 -3.90
CA SER A 26 2.39 -10.63 -2.74
C SER A 26 3.76 -11.29 -2.49
N GLU A 27 4.46 -11.65 -3.56
CA GLU A 27 5.84 -12.17 -3.49
C GLU A 27 6.80 -11.07 -3.02
N GLN A 28 6.68 -9.87 -3.56
CA GLN A 28 7.54 -8.73 -3.23
C GLN A 28 7.36 -8.20 -1.78
N ALA A 29 6.15 -8.30 -1.24
CA ALA A 29 5.83 -7.92 0.13
C ALA A 29 6.07 -9.06 1.14
N ALA A 30 6.54 -10.23 0.67
CA ALA A 30 6.71 -11.44 1.49
C ALA A 30 5.44 -11.79 2.30
N ILE A 31 4.27 -11.63 1.67
CA ILE A 31 2.96 -11.95 2.24
C ILE A 31 2.26 -12.92 1.29
N SER A 32 1.81 -14.06 1.81
CA SER A 32 1.03 -15.00 1.02
C SER A 32 -0.23 -14.35 0.44
N LYS A 33 -0.53 -14.64 -0.83
CA LYS A 33 -1.73 -14.12 -1.54
C LYS A 33 -3.02 -14.32 -0.73
N SER A 34 -3.16 -15.45 -0.04
CA SER A 34 -4.30 -15.75 0.83
C SER A 34 -4.39 -14.79 2.02
N THR A 35 -3.28 -14.52 2.70
CA THR A 35 -3.18 -13.58 3.82
C THR A 35 -3.46 -12.14 3.37
N LEU A 36 -2.95 -11.76 2.20
CA LEU A 36 -3.22 -10.45 1.61
C LEU A 36 -4.71 -10.28 1.27
N GLN A 37 -5.33 -11.30 0.68
CA GLN A 37 -6.77 -11.29 0.38
C GLN A 37 -7.63 -11.24 1.64
N ASP A 38 -7.25 -11.98 2.69
CA ASP A 38 -7.93 -11.92 3.98
C ASP A 38 -7.80 -10.53 4.60
N ALA A 39 -6.61 -9.95 4.61
CA ALA A 39 -6.36 -8.59 5.10
C ALA A 39 -7.18 -7.53 4.32
N MET A 40 -7.34 -7.71 3.00
CA MET A 40 -8.21 -6.88 2.16
C MET A 40 -9.69 -7.05 2.49
N LYS A 41 -10.14 -8.27 2.81
CA LYS A 41 -11.53 -8.58 3.12
C LYS A 41 -11.92 -8.08 4.51
N THR A 42 -11.04 -8.27 5.48
CA THR A 42 -11.23 -7.91 6.88
C THR A 42 -11.14 -6.39 7.09
N ASN A 43 -10.45 -5.67 6.19
CA ASN A 43 -10.33 -4.20 6.20
C ASN A 43 -9.78 -3.64 7.54
N SER A 44 -9.16 -4.52 8.34
CA SER A 44 -8.40 -4.25 9.57
C SER A 44 -7.10 -5.07 9.51
N PRO A 45 -6.20 -4.77 8.56
CA PRO A 45 -4.89 -5.40 8.55
C PRO A 45 -4.15 -5.06 9.86
N ARG A 46 -3.34 -6.00 10.34
CA ARG A 46 -2.41 -5.70 11.42
C ARG A 46 -1.41 -4.65 10.93
N LEU A 47 -0.91 -3.82 11.86
CA LEU A 47 0.14 -2.83 11.55
C LEU A 47 1.31 -3.48 10.81
N GLU A 48 1.73 -4.66 11.27
CA GLU A 48 2.79 -5.46 10.65
C GLU A 48 2.53 -5.78 9.16
N THR A 49 1.28 -6.07 8.78
CA THR A 49 0.91 -6.32 7.38
C THR A 49 1.02 -5.05 6.55
N CYS A 50 0.62 -3.89 7.10
CA CYS A 50 0.78 -2.60 6.45
C CYS A 50 2.27 -2.24 6.28
N GLU A 51 3.11 -2.50 7.29
CA GLU A 51 4.55 -2.26 7.23
C GLU A 51 5.22 -3.12 6.16
N ARG A 52 4.90 -4.42 6.09
CA ARG A 52 5.38 -5.29 5.01
C ARG A 52 4.89 -4.86 3.63
N CYS A 53 3.63 -4.44 3.52
CA CYS A 53 3.12 -3.91 2.25
C CYS A 53 3.84 -2.62 1.84
N ALA A 54 4.06 -1.70 2.78
CA ALA A 54 4.78 -0.47 2.54
C ALA A 54 6.23 -0.75 2.13
N ALA A 55 6.92 -1.67 2.82
CA ALA A 55 8.26 -2.13 2.48
C ALA A 55 8.30 -2.79 1.09
N GLY A 56 7.33 -3.63 0.74
CA GLY A 56 7.21 -4.23 -0.59
C GLY A 56 7.03 -3.18 -1.69
N PHE A 57 6.34 -2.08 -1.41
CA PHE A 57 6.27 -0.93 -2.31
C PHE A 57 7.47 0.02 -2.18
N GLY A 58 8.39 -0.15 -1.24
CA GLY A 58 9.44 0.84 -0.96
C GLY A 58 8.87 2.21 -0.61
N LEU A 59 7.73 2.23 0.08
CA LEU A 59 7.05 3.41 0.59
C LEU A 59 7.16 3.44 2.12
N THR A 60 6.99 4.62 2.71
CA THR A 60 6.81 4.72 4.15
C THR A 60 5.40 4.26 4.54
N LEU A 61 5.24 3.78 5.77
CA LEU A 61 3.94 3.36 6.30
C LEU A 61 2.89 4.48 6.18
N ALA A 62 3.28 5.73 6.45
CA ALA A 62 2.40 6.89 6.36
C ALA A 62 1.87 7.13 4.94
N GLU A 63 2.74 7.03 3.93
CA GLU A 63 2.36 7.16 2.51
C GLU A 63 1.41 6.04 2.08
N PHE A 64 1.68 4.81 2.52
CA PHE A 64 0.80 3.67 2.25
C PHE A 64 -0.57 3.84 2.88
N ILE A 65 -0.61 4.30 4.14
CA ILE A 65 -1.85 4.54 4.87
C ILE A 65 -2.66 5.66 4.20
N ALA A 66 -2.01 6.74 3.77
CA ALA A 66 -2.65 7.85 3.07
C ALA A 66 -3.39 7.39 1.79
N GLU A 67 -2.81 6.46 1.03
CA GLU A 67 -3.44 5.93 -0.19
C GLU A 67 -4.72 5.11 0.08
N GLY A 68 -4.81 4.47 1.24
CA GLY A 68 -5.96 3.64 1.64
C GLY A 68 -7.09 4.39 2.32
N TYR A 69 -6.90 5.65 2.67
CA TYR A 69 -8.00 6.52 3.07
C TYR A 69 -8.68 7.14 1.84
N PRO A 70 -10.01 7.08 1.73
CA PRO A 70 -10.75 7.89 0.78
C PRO A 70 -10.77 9.33 1.32
N SER A 71 -9.65 10.04 1.31
CA SER A 71 -9.62 11.46 1.67
C SER A 71 -9.49 12.30 0.41
N ALA A 72 -10.35 13.32 0.32
CA ALA A 72 -10.48 14.29 -0.77
C ALA A 72 -9.27 15.21 -0.97
N ALA A 73 -8.11 14.90 -0.39
CA ALA A 73 -6.92 15.74 -0.43
C ALA A 73 -5.86 15.11 -1.32
N GLY A 74 -5.75 15.64 -2.54
CA GLY A 74 -4.61 15.43 -3.42
C GLY A 74 -3.33 15.99 -2.80
N ILE A 75 -2.72 15.24 -1.89
CA ILE A 75 -1.30 15.42 -1.58
C ILE A 75 -0.55 14.53 -2.55
N THR A 76 -0.45 15.04 -3.77
CA THR A 76 0.49 14.61 -4.79
C THR A 76 1.89 14.88 -4.23
N ARG A 77 2.49 13.92 -3.52
CA ARG A 77 3.94 13.88 -3.37
C ARG A 77 4.50 13.01 -4.47
N SER A 78 4.49 13.61 -5.66
CA SER A 78 5.44 13.29 -6.71
C SER A 78 6.85 13.29 -6.10
N THR A 79 7.67 12.32 -6.49
CA THR A 79 9.14 12.47 -6.62
C THR A 79 9.97 12.81 -5.37
N LEU A 80 10.29 11.81 -4.54
CA LEU A 80 11.51 11.84 -3.74
C LEU A 80 12.20 10.46 -3.64
N ALA A 81 12.59 9.91 -4.79
CA ALA A 81 13.50 8.76 -4.87
C ALA A 81 14.34 8.81 -6.14
N ARG A 82 14.99 9.96 -6.39
CA ARG A 82 16.12 10.10 -7.32
C ARG A 82 17.05 11.21 -6.83
N LYS A 83 17.82 10.92 -5.78
CA LYS A 83 19.16 11.45 -5.56
C LYS A 83 19.66 10.82 -4.28
N GLU A 84 20.73 10.03 -4.39
CA GLU A 84 21.77 9.71 -3.39
C GLU A 84 22.57 8.55 -4.01
N ALA A 85 23.23 8.83 -5.14
CA ALA A 85 24.29 8.01 -5.72
C ALA A 85 25.01 8.81 -6.81
N ARG A 86 25.72 9.88 -6.42
CA ARG A 86 27.09 10.20 -6.87
C ARG A 86 27.56 11.52 -6.30
#